data_AF-A0A7M2GKP1-F1
#
_entry.id   AF-A0A7M2GKP1-F1
#
_cell.length_a   1.000
_cell.length_b   1.000
_cell.length_c   1.000
_cell.angle_alpha   90.00
_cell.angle_beta   90.00
_cell.angle_gamma   90.00
#
_symmetry.space_group_name_H-M   'P 1'
#
loop_
_entity.id
_entity.type
_entity.pdbx_description
1 polymer ?
#
loop_
_entity_poly.entity_id
_entity_poly.type
_entity_poly.pdbx_seq_one_letter_code
_entity_poly.pdbx_strand_id
1 'polypeptide(L)'
;MRLIHDLAVRRILYRRPIPTMPDILVIDIPPRYAAPSLPLGRYYPIIIETRFELDEIETFLAAERDFPVVPDLFDRRPSALTGGDIVFCHYAAPAPEWPLLLLCHWPANFTVMVPPTSDSFARGCYTTAMFESIDALDQTEDRLLTTLGRHHPVIVKPIGTAHPAGHA
;
A
#
# COMPACT_ATOMS: atom_id res chain seq x y z
N MET A 1 2.06 -6.94 -25.73
CA MET A 1 1.04 -6.54 -24.72
C MET A 1 1.60 -5.45 -23.81
N ARG A 2 0.78 -4.49 -23.34
CA ARG A 2 1.17 -3.49 -22.33
C ARG A 2 0.33 -3.66 -21.08
N LEU A 3 0.94 -3.73 -19.90
CA LEU A 3 0.23 -3.97 -18.64
C LEU A 3 -0.80 -2.87 -18.34
N ILE A 4 -0.48 -1.62 -18.69
CA ILE A 4 -1.36 -0.46 -18.52
C ILE A 4 -2.73 -0.60 -19.23
N HIS A 5 -2.82 -1.40 -20.30
CA HIS A 5 -4.06 -1.67 -21.02
C HIS A 5 -4.68 -3.03 -20.68
N ASP A 6 -4.06 -3.77 -19.76
CA ASP A 6 -4.41 -5.16 -19.51
C ASP A 6 -4.54 -5.48 -18.02
N LEU A 7 -3.43 -5.63 -17.29
CA LEU A 7 -3.40 -5.91 -15.86
C LEU A 7 -3.69 -4.66 -15.00
N ALA A 8 -3.22 -3.49 -15.44
CA ALA A 8 -3.25 -2.23 -14.69
C ALA A 8 -4.22 -1.19 -15.28
N VAL A 9 -5.31 -1.68 -15.89
CA VAL A 9 -6.36 -0.86 -16.53
C VAL A 9 -6.99 0.09 -15.51
N ARG A 10 -7.32 -0.43 -14.33
CA ARG A 10 -7.83 0.36 -13.21
C ARG A 10 -6.74 0.46 -12.15
N ARG A 11 -6.28 1.69 -11.90
CA ARG A 11 -5.33 2.00 -10.84
C ARG A 11 -5.63 3.38 -10.27
N ILE A 12 -5.32 3.58 -9.00
CA ILE A 12 -5.49 4.86 -8.33
C ILE A 12 -4.34 5.11 -7.35
N LEU A 13 -4.02 6.39 -7.16
CA LEU A 13 -2.96 6.80 -6.25
C LEU A 13 -3.56 7.26 -4.92
N TYR A 14 -3.26 6.52 -3.86
CA TYR A 14 -3.52 6.92 -2.49
C TYR A 14 -2.42 7.88 -2.06
N ARG A 15 -2.80 9.12 -1.74
CA ARG A 15 -1.85 10.16 -1.35
C ARG A 15 -1.42 9.99 0.09
N ARG A 16 -0.12 10.19 0.34
CA ARG A 16 0.46 10.20 1.68
C ARG A 16 -0.30 11.17 2.58
N PRO A 17 -0.71 10.76 3.80
CA PRO A 17 -1.38 11.65 4.74
C PRO A 17 -0.40 12.61 5.44
N ILE A 18 0.89 12.26 5.50
CA ILE A 18 1.97 13.10 6.03
C ILE A 18 3.22 12.98 5.16
N PRO A 19 4.14 13.98 5.16
CA PRO A 19 5.30 13.99 4.28
C PRO A 19 6.27 12.81 4.45
N THR A 20 6.36 12.24 5.65
CA THR A 20 7.25 11.13 5.98
C THR A 20 6.70 9.75 5.59
N MET A 21 5.48 9.70 5.03
CA MET A 21 4.87 8.47 4.52
C MET A 21 4.87 8.45 2.98
N PRO A 22 4.92 7.27 2.35
CA PRO A 22 4.91 7.15 0.89
C PRO A 22 3.51 7.39 0.31
N ASP A 23 3.42 7.67 -0.99
CA ASP A 23 2.17 7.46 -1.73
C ASP A 23 2.04 5.96 -2.04
N ILE A 24 0.81 5.48 -2.31
CA ILE A 24 0.58 4.08 -2.67
C ILE A 24 -0.25 4.01 -3.95
N LEU A 25 0.33 3.51 -5.02
CA LEU A 25 -0.40 3.20 -6.25
C LEU A 25 -1.05 1.83 -6.07
N VAL A 26 -2.37 1.77 -6.14
CA VAL A 26 -3.11 0.50 -6.04
C VAL A 26 -3.67 0.16 -7.40
N ILE A 27 -3.44 -1.08 -7.84
CA ILE A 27 -4.04 -1.65 -9.05
C ILE A 27 -5.20 -2.53 -8.65
N ASP A 28 -6.35 -2.34 -9.29
CA ASP A 28 -7.49 -3.25 -9.24
C ASP A 28 -7.30 -4.32 -10.33
N ILE A 29 -6.81 -5.49 -9.91
CA ILE A 29 -6.38 -6.58 -10.77
C ILE A 29 -7.61 -7.26 -11.41
N PRO A 30 -7.66 -7.36 -12.75
CA PRO A 30 -8.77 -8.03 -13.44
C PRO A 30 -8.96 -9.48 -12.98
N PRO A 31 -10.19 -10.02 -13.01
CA PRO A 31 -10.49 -11.38 -12.51
C PRO A 31 -9.60 -12.50 -13.06
N ARG A 32 -9.12 -12.38 -14.31
CA ARG A 32 -8.22 -13.38 -14.93
C ARG A 32 -6.82 -13.44 -14.30
N TYR A 33 -6.42 -12.43 -13.54
CA TYR A 33 -5.16 -12.36 -12.80
C TYR A 33 -5.36 -12.29 -11.28
N ALA A 34 -6.61 -12.26 -10.82
CA ALA A 34 -6.95 -12.24 -9.42
C ALA A 34 -6.48 -13.54 -8.73
N ALA A 35 -6.02 -13.43 -7.49
CA ALA A 35 -5.49 -14.55 -6.73
C ALA A 35 -5.76 -14.34 -5.23
N PRO A 36 -6.00 -15.42 -4.46
CA PRO A 36 -6.24 -15.31 -3.01
C PRO A 36 -5.08 -14.70 -2.21
N SER A 37 -3.86 -14.72 -2.77
CA SER A 37 -2.68 -14.09 -2.19
C SER A 37 -2.70 -12.55 -2.28
N LEU A 38 -3.54 -11.98 -3.13
CA LEU A 38 -3.71 -10.53 -3.23
C LEU A 38 -4.61 -10.01 -2.11
N PRO A 39 -4.36 -8.81 -1.57
CA PRO A 39 -5.32 -8.11 -0.73
C PRO A 39 -6.73 -8.09 -1.32
N LEU A 40 -7.71 -8.56 -0.53
CA LEU A 40 -9.10 -8.77 -0.93
C LEU A 40 -9.26 -9.59 -2.23
N GLY A 41 -8.29 -10.44 -2.54
CA GLY A 41 -8.24 -11.29 -3.73
C GLY A 41 -7.97 -10.59 -5.05
N ARG A 42 -7.84 -9.25 -5.08
CA ARG A 42 -7.83 -8.48 -6.34
C ARG A 42 -7.02 -7.18 -6.34
N TYR A 43 -6.49 -6.71 -5.21
CA TYR A 43 -5.74 -5.46 -5.21
C TYR A 43 -4.23 -5.68 -5.10
N TYR A 44 -3.46 -4.92 -5.86
CA TYR A 44 -1.99 -4.93 -5.78
C TYR A 44 -1.47 -3.54 -5.38
N PRO A 45 -0.98 -3.35 -4.14
CA PRO A 45 -0.36 -2.10 -3.71
C PRO A 45 1.09 -1.99 -4.19
N ILE A 46 1.48 -0.79 -4.61
CA ILE A 46 2.86 -0.44 -4.98
C ILE A 46 3.25 0.81 -4.20
N ILE A 47 4.34 0.73 -3.43
CA ILE A 47 4.81 1.83 -2.58
C ILE A 47 5.67 2.80 -3.39
N ILE A 48 5.26 4.07 -3.43
CA ILE A 48 5.87 5.15 -4.21
C ILE A 48 6.37 6.25 -3.27
N GLU A 49 7.67 6.42 -3.15
CA GLU A 49 8.26 7.42 -2.25
C GLU A 49 8.50 8.74 -2.97
N THR A 50 8.83 8.70 -4.26
CA THR A 50 9.20 9.87 -5.05
C THR A 50 8.40 10.03 -6.34
N ARG A 51 8.38 11.25 -6.89
CA ARG A 51 7.78 11.50 -8.21
C ARG A 51 8.46 10.71 -9.32
N PHE A 52 9.79 10.55 -9.24
CA PHE A 52 10.54 9.76 -10.22
C PHE A 52 10.12 8.29 -10.22
N GLU A 53 9.85 7.71 -9.05
CA GLU A 53 9.32 6.34 -8.95
C GLU A 53 7.92 6.21 -9.56
N LEU A 54 7.09 7.25 -9.44
CA LEU A 54 5.78 7.28 -10.10
C LEU A 54 5.92 7.29 -11.64
N ASP A 55 6.87 8.07 -12.17
CA ASP A 55 7.12 8.10 -13.62
C ASP A 55 7.77 6.78 -14.10
N GLU A 56 8.61 6.17 -13.27
CA GLU A 56 9.25 4.86 -13.52
C GLU A 56 8.20 3.73 -13.59
N ILE A 57 7.23 3.68 -12.67
CA ILE A 57 6.18 2.65 -12.72
C ILE A 57 5.23 2.86 -13.90
N GLU A 58 4.89 4.09 -14.25
CA GLU A 58 4.07 4.36 -15.44
C GLU A 58 4.78 3.92 -16.73
N THR A 59 6.09 4.17 -16.82
CA THR A 59 6.93 3.66 -17.93
C THR A 59 6.97 2.14 -17.95
N PHE A 60 7.16 1.51 -16.79
CA PHE A 60 7.13 0.06 -16.66
C PHE A 60 5.79 -0.51 -17.13
N LEU A 61 4.65 0.03 -16.67
CA LEU A 61 3.32 -0.47 -17.06
C LEU A 61 3.03 -0.28 -18.55
N ALA A 62 3.55 0.79 -19.16
CA ALA A 62 3.37 1.09 -20.58
C ALA A 62 4.30 0.30 -21.52
N ALA A 63 5.39 -0.27 -21.02
CA ALA A 63 6.32 -1.03 -21.86
C ALA A 63 5.66 -2.28 -22.49
N GLU A 64 6.03 -2.56 -23.73
CA GLU A 64 5.56 -3.72 -24.47
C GLU A 64 6.28 -5.00 -24.05
N ARG A 65 5.52 -6.08 -23.87
CA ARG A 65 5.97 -7.40 -23.42
C ARG A 65 5.19 -8.53 -24.06
N ASP A 66 5.80 -9.71 -24.10
CA ASP A 66 5.18 -10.93 -24.63
C ASP A 66 4.18 -11.55 -23.64
N PHE A 67 4.40 -11.39 -22.33
CA PHE A 67 3.56 -11.96 -21.26
C PHE A 67 3.40 -11.01 -20.06
N PRO A 68 2.36 -11.19 -19.23
CA PRO A 68 2.19 -10.41 -18.00
C PRO A 68 3.31 -10.70 -17.00
N VAL A 69 3.80 -9.65 -16.34
CA VAL A 69 4.78 -9.74 -15.26
C VAL A 69 4.23 -9.02 -14.03
N VAL A 70 4.59 -9.52 -12.84
CA VAL A 70 4.20 -8.89 -11.58
C VAL A 70 4.86 -7.51 -11.50
N PRO A 71 4.13 -6.44 -11.12
CA PRO A 71 4.70 -5.10 -10.99
C PRO A 71 5.39 -4.90 -9.63
N ASP A 72 6.30 -5.81 -9.25
CA ASP A 72 7.02 -5.85 -7.96
C ASP A 72 8.31 -5.03 -7.93
N LEU A 73 8.50 -4.14 -8.92
CA LEU A 73 9.73 -3.38 -9.17
C LEU A 73 10.30 -2.69 -7.91
N PHE A 74 9.41 -2.17 -7.06
CA PHE A 74 9.79 -1.45 -5.85
C PHE A 74 9.78 -2.30 -4.60
N ASP A 75 9.15 -3.47 -4.59
CA ASP A 75 8.97 -4.25 -3.36
C ASP A 75 10.32 -4.69 -2.76
N ARG A 76 11.34 -4.88 -3.61
CA ARG A 76 12.72 -5.21 -3.20
C ARG A 76 13.65 -4.01 -3.08
N ARG A 77 13.20 -2.81 -3.48
CA ARG A 77 14.00 -1.58 -3.39
C ARG A 77 13.92 -1.05 -1.96
N PRO A 78 15.06 -0.83 -1.26
CA PRO A 78 15.03 -0.27 0.08
C PRO A 78 14.26 1.05 0.15
N SER A 79 13.58 1.29 1.25
CA SER A 79 12.99 2.61 1.53
C SER A 79 14.08 3.67 1.72
N ALA A 80 13.89 4.84 1.13
CA ALA A 80 14.68 6.04 1.40
C ALA A 80 14.05 6.89 2.53
N LEU A 81 12.81 6.58 2.93
CA LEU A 81 12.14 7.21 4.06
C LEU A 81 12.60 6.53 5.35
N THR A 82 13.37 7.24 6.17
CA THR A 82 13.83 6.71 7.46
C THR A 82 12.90 7.12 8.59
N GLY A 83 12.42 6.15 9.37
CA GLY A 83 11.67 6.37 10.61
C GLY A 83 12.23 5.54 11.77
N GLY A 84 12.31 6.12 12.97
CA GLY A 84 12.69 5.40 14.18
C GLY A 84 11.52 4.67 14.86
N ASP A 85 10.30 5.12 14.58
CA ASP A 85 9.09 4.65 15.23
C ASP A 85 8.36 3.60 14.39
N ILE A 86 7.59 2.74 15.08
CA ILE A 86 6.53 1.97 14.43
C ILE A 86 5.43 2.96 14.07
N VAL A 87 5.01 2.98 12.80
CA VAL A 87 3.94 3.90 12.37
C VAL A 87 2.81 3.09 11.75
N PHE A 88 1.59 3.28 12.25
CA PHE A 88 0.37 2.76 11.64
C PHE A 88 -0.32 3.90 10.91
N CYS A 89 -0.30 3.84 9.59
CA CYS A 89 -0.74 4.92 8.72
C CYS A 89 -1.97 4.49 7.92
N HIS A 90 -3.07 5.19 8.14
CA HIS A 90 -4.34 4.93 7.46
C HIS A 90 -4.37 5.77 6.20
N TYR A 91 -4.85 5.17 5.11
CA TYR A 91 -5.15 5.88 3.89
C TYR A 91 -6.64 5.75 3.62
N ALA A 92 -7.30 6.90 3.48
CA ALA A 92 -8.69 6.96 3.07
C ALA A 92 -8.82 6.45 1.63
N ALA A 93 -9.95 5.78 1.35
CA ALA A 93 -10.28 5.37 0.00
C ALA A 93 -10.42 6.63 -0.89
N PRO A 94 -9.70 6.73 -2.01
CA PRO A 94 -9.78 7.89 -2.90
C PRO A 94 -11.11 7.97 -3.67
N ALA A 95 -11.84 6.85 -3.78
CA ALA A 95 -13.20 6.78 -4.32
C ALA A 95 -13.98 5.61 -3.66
N PRO A 96 -15.33 5.62 -3.67
CA PRO A 96 -16.15 4.71 -2.88
C PRO A 96 -15.94 3.20 -3.13
N GLU A 97 -15.53 2.83 -4.34
CA GLU A 97 -15.31 1.43 -4.72
C GLU A 97 -13.90 0.90 -4.41
N TRP A 98 -13.02 1.76 -3.90
CA TRP A 98 -11.65 1.44 -3.56
C TRP A 98 -11.51 1.13 -2.07
N PRO A 99 -10.61 0.22 -1.69
CA PRO A 99 -10.48 -0.21 -0.30
C PRO A 99 -9.86 0.88 0.57
N LEU A 100 -10.11 0.81 1.87
CA LEU A 100 -9.27 1.47 2.86
C LEU A 100 -7.93 0.74 2.95
N LEU A 101 -6.87 1.45 3.32
CA LEU A 101 -5.54 0.85 3.43
C LEU A 101 -4.90 1.20 4.76
N LEU A 102 -4.28 0.18 5.38
CA LEU A 102 -3.35 0.34 6.49
C LEU A 102 -1.94 0.03 6.02
N LEU A 103 -1.05 1.02 6.10
CA LEU A 103 0.38 0.86 5.90
C LEU A 103 1.05 0.88 7.27
N CYS A 104 1.81 -0.17 7.58
CA CYS A 104 2.63 -0.18 8.79
C CYS A 104 4.09 0.01 8.39
N HIS A 105 4.75 1.02 8.97
CA HIS A 105 6.20 1.17 8.95
C HIS A 105 6.80 0.46 10.16
N TRP A 106 7.84 -0.33 9.92
CA TRP A 106 8.54 -1.11 10.93
C TRP A 106 10.01 -0.67 11.01
N PRO A 107 10.49 -0.22 12.18
CA PRO A 107 11.88 0.14 12.34
C PRO A 107 12.78 -1.10 12.28
N ALA A 108 14.07 -0.88 12.03
CA ALA A 108 15.03 -1.94 11.71
C ALA A 108 15.09 -3.07 12.75
N ASN A 109 14.91 -2.76 14.04
CA ASN A 109 14.90 -3.75 15.12
C ASN A 109 13.74 -4.74 15.02
N PHE A 110 12.67 -4.44 14.28
CA PHE A 110 11.59 -5.38 13.98
C PHE A 110 11.84 -6.16 12.70
N THR A 111 12.36 -5.50 11.67
CA THR A 111 12.54 -6.13 10.36
C THR A 111 13.64 -7.19 10.38
N VAL A 112 14.68 -7.01 11.20
CA VAL A 112 15.75 -8.02 11.40
C VAL A 112 15.27 -9.30 12.09
N MET A 113 14.10 -9.29 12.75
CA MET A 113 13.53 -10.49 13.37
C MET A 113 12.87 -11.42 12.35
N VAL A 114 12.65 -10.96 11.12
CA VAL A 114 12.07 -11.73 10.03
C VAL A 114 13.19 -12.19 9.07
N PRO A 115 13.19 -13.46 8.63
CA PRO A 115 14.18 -13.93 7.67
C PRO A 115 14.20 -13.06 6.40
N PRO A 116 15.38 -12.68 5.87
CA PRO A 116 15.49 -11.84 4.66
C PRO A 116 14.85 -12.46 3.41
N THR A 117 14.64 -13.78 3.40
CA THR A 117 13.97 -14.52 2.32
C THR A 117 12.45 -14.47 2.41
N SER A 118 11.91 -13.80 3.43
CA SER A 118 10.48 -13.62 3.60
C SER A 118 10.03 -12.39 2.81
N ASP A 119 9.05 -12.58 1.91
CA ASP A 119 8.38 -11.47 1.21
C ASP A 119 7.39 -10.72 2.14
N SER A 120 7.62 -10.74 3.46
CA SER A 120 6.77 -10.09 4.45
C SER A 120 6.87 -8.57 4.43
N PHE A 121 7.99 -8.00 3.99
CA PHE A 121 8.19 -6.55 3.99
C PHE A 121 8.44 -6.00 2.58
N ALA A 122 7.50 -5.20 2.09
CA ALA A 122 7.75 -4.33 0.96
C ALA A 122 8.77 -3.25 1.35
N ARG A 123 9.74 -3.02 0.47
CA ARG A 123 10.86 -2.09 0.65
C ARG A 123 11.69 -2.34 1.92
N GLY A 124 11.62 -3.54 2.48
CA GLY A 124 12.34 -3.96 3.67
C GLY A 124 11.79 -3.43 5.01
N CYS A 125 10.74 -2.60 5.00
CA CYS A 125 10.20 -1.98 6.23
C CYS A 125 8.69 -1.76 6.25
N TYR A 126 7.95 -2.09 5.19
CA TYR A 126 6.51 -1.85 5.14
C TYR A 126 5.70 -3.14 5.03
N THR A 127 4.58 -3.17 5.74
CA THR A 127 3.49 -4.13 5.48
C THR A 127 2.24 -3.36 5.07
N THR A 128 1.45 -3.92 4.16
CA THR A 128 0.20 -3.33 3.69
C THR A 128 -0.97 -4.27 3.93
N ALA A 129 -2.09 -3.74 4.41
CA ALA A 129 -3.37 -4.44 4.45
C ALA A 129 -4.48 -3.54 3.88
N MET A 130 -5.49 -4.16 3.26
CA MET A 130 -6.62 -3.46 2.65
C MET A 130 -7.94 -3.98 3.18
N PHE A 131 -8.92 -3.08 3.31
CA PHE A 131 -10.18 -3.34 4.00
C PHE A 131 -11.36 -2.75 3.26
N GLU A 132 -12.50 -3.44 3.31
CA GLU A 132 -13.77 -2.97 2.75
C GLU A 132 -14.51 -2.01 3.70
N SER A 133 -14.18 -2.03 5.00
CA SER A 133 -14.84 -1.21 6.03
C SER A 133 -13.85 -0.68 7.07
N ILE A 134 -14.24 0.45 7.69
CA ILE A 134 -13.47 1.06 8.79
C ILE A 134 -13.40 0.09 9.97
N ASP A 135 -14.51 -0.57 10.31
CA ASP A 135 -14.56 -1.55 11.41
C ASP A 135 -13.55 -2.69 11.24
N ALA A 136 -13.39 -3.22 10.02
CA ALA A 136 -12.43 -4.29 9.75
C ALA A 136 -10.97 -3.81 9.87
N LEU A 137 -10.73 -2.56 9.48
CA LEU A 137 -9.44 -1.89 9.64
C LEU A 137 -9.14 -1.70 11.12
N ASP A 138 -10.04 -1.08 11.88
CA ASP A 138 -9.87 -0.79 13.31
C ASP A 138 -9.69 -2.10 14.11
N GLN A 139 -10.46 -3.15 13.81
CA GLN A 139 -10.27 -4.47 14.44
C GLN A 139 -8.87 -5.05 14.18
N THR A 140 -8.32 -4.82 12.98
CA THR A 140 -6.98 -5.30 12.65
C THR A 140 -5.90 -4.46 13.33
N GLU A 141 -6.08 -3.14 13.38
CA GLU A 141 -5.24 -2.22 14.15
C GLU A 141 -5.18 -2.63 15.62
N ASP A 142 -6.34 -2.88 16.26
CA ASP A 142 -6.43 -3.29 17.67
C ASP A 142 -5.68 -4.61 17.93
N ARG A 143 -5.77 -5.58 17.01
CA ARG A 143 -5.03 -6.84 17.10
C ARG A 143 -3.52 -6.63 17.00
N LEU A 144 -3.08 -5.75 16.10
CA LEU A 144 -1.67 -5.38 15.95
C LEU A 144 -1.17 -4.65 17.21
N LEU A 145 -1.93 -3.69 17.73
CA LEU A 145 -1.62 -2.99 18.98
C LEU A 145 -1.50 -3.94 20.16
N THR A 146 -2.42 -4.90 20.27
CA THR A 146 -2.37 -5.95 21.30
C THR A 146 -1.11 -6.80 21.18
N THR A 147 -0.70 -7.14 19.95
CA THR A 147 0.50 -7.93 19.66
C THR A 147 1.79 -7.17 19.96
N LEU A 148 1.80 -5.85 19.74
CA LEU A 148 2.93 -4.96 20.02
C LEU A 148 3.21 -4.78 21.51
N GLY A 149 2.23 -5.02 22.39
CA GLY A 149 2.40 -5.00 23.84
C GLY A 149 2.86 -3.63 24.36
N ARG A 150 4.14 -3.54 24.75
CA ARG A 150 4.73 -2.30 25.31
C ARG A 150 5.22 -1.32 24.25
N HIS A 151 5.23 -1.70 22.99
CA HIS A 151 5.62 -0.80 21.90
C HIS A 151 4.42 0.07 21.52
N HIS A 152 4.64 1.38 21.51
CA HIS A 152 3.61 2.36 21.16
C HIS A 152 3.82 2.83 19.73
N PRO A 153 3.02 2.38 18.76
CA PRO A 153 3.12 2.91 17.41
C PRO A 153 2.55 4.33 17.36
N VAL A 154 3.10 5.14 16.46
CA VAL A 154 2.52 6.43 16.07
C VAL A 154 1.38 6.12 15.11
N ILE A 155 0.16 6.52 15.48
CA ILE A 155 -1.03 6.30 14.66
C ILE A 155 -1.32 7.57 13.85
N VAL A 156 -1.36 7.43 12.53
CA VAL A 156 -1.65 8.51 11.58
C VAL A 156 -2.96 8.20 10.90
N LYS A 157 -4.03 8.91 11.30
CA LYS A 157 -5.35 8.85 10.65
C LYS A 157 -5.56 10.16 9.87
N PRO A 158 -5.86 10.12 8.56
CA PRO A 158 -6.24 11.32 7.83
C PRO A 158 -7.49 11.90 8.49
N ILE A 159 -7.47 13.17 8.87
CA ILE A 159 -8.69 13.88 9.26
C ILE A 159 -9.51 13.98 7.97
N GLY A 160 -10.60 13.21 7.90
CA GLY A 160 -11.36 13.05 6.66
C GLY A 160 -11.71 14.40 6.05
N THR A 161 -11.42 14.59 4.76
CA THR A 161 -12.22 15.50 3.94
C THR A 161 -13.57 14.86 3.71
N ALA A 162 -14.40 14.82 4.74
CA ALA A 162 -15.84 14.77 4.56
C ALA A 162 -16.26 16.16 4.07
N HIS A 163 -16.18 16.37 2.76
CA HIS A 163 -16.97 17.44 2.13
C HIS A 163 -17.82 16.80 1.04
N PRO A 164 -19.10 16.50 1.30
CA PRO A 164 -20.07 16.39 0.24
C PRO A 164 -20.32 17.81 -0.29
N ALA A 165 -19.50 18.25 -1.25
CA ALA A 165 -19.88 19.35 -2.10
C ALA A 165 -20.99 18.84 -3.04
N GLY A 166 -22.19 19.38 -2.89
CA GLY A 166 -23.16 19.43 -3.99
C GLY A 166 -24.56 18.92 -3.69
N HIS A 167 -25.33 19.66 -2.90
CA HIS A 167 -26.77 19.78 -3.11
C HIS A 167 -27.21 21.24 -2.91
N ALA A 168 -27.32 21.96 -4.03
CA ALA A 168 -28.43 22.82 -4.45
C ALA A 168 -28.02 23.54 -5.75
#